data_AF-A0A0L6W3D0-F1
#
_entry.id   AF-A0A0L6W3D0-F1
#
_cell.length_a   1.000
_cell.length_b   1.000
_cell.length_c   1.000
_cell.angle_alpha   90.00
_cell.angle_beta   90.00
_cell.angle_gamma   90.00
#
_symmetry.space_group_name_H-M   'P 1'
#
loop_
_entity.id
_entity.type
_entity.pdbx_description
1 polymer ?
#
loop_
_entity_poly.entity_id
_entity_poly.type
_entity_poly.pdbx_seq_one_letter_code
_entity_poly.pdbx_strand_id
1 'polypeptide(L)'
;MQNRFKESLLDKNTMSVTWELVPGRGAREKSQEEAIAAAEQAAKGGRIHALTLTDNPGGNPAILADALAKEVLAKGIEPLVHFTCKDKNRNQIESQLYALDRAGIRNLLVMTGDYTVTGYKGRPKPVFDLDPIHVLGLIGEMNKGLEYQGFKGTIKHQPSDFFAGAAASQFKATEAEQMLQYYKLKKKIEAGAQFIVTQLGYDARKFHEIIQFIRLNGWDIPVVGNIYILPLGTAKVMNKNRIPGCVVTDKLVADLEREAQAPDKGKEARLLRAAKMYAFMKGMGYNGVHIGGHGMKYEDVEFIIDKGEELSKNWMDFIHEFDYPQPNGFYYYEKDEKTGLNTTTPTNRKGRPLDAPVEFTYRLSKFMHNLMLEPGTPLWGPMTAVAKAVDGTSMEKKYHKFEHMIKVGLFDCKDCGDCALMDVAYVCPMSQCPKNQRNGACGGSFEGWCEVYPGKKKCAWVRAYSRLKNSGKEEQLSKEIIPPANWDFHQTSSWLNFYLGRDHTAKKFGIEPYVKKK
;
A
#
# COMPACT_ATOMS: atom_id res chain seq x y z
N MET A 1 6.66 -26.63 11.43
CA MET A 1 7.27 -25.80 12.47
C MET A 1 6.31 -24.71 12.88
N GLN A 2 6.26 -24.40 14.16
CA GLN A 2 5.45 -23.35 14.76
C GLN A 2 5.87 -21.97 14.24
N ASN A 3 4.93 -21.13 13.77
CA ASN A 3 5.22 -19.78 13.27
C ASN A 3 5.02 -18.79 14.43
N ARG A 4 6.12 -18.45 15.12
CA ARG A 4 6.07 -17.67 16.38
C ARG A 4 5.50 -16.26 16.19
N PHE A 5 5.74 -15.63 15.04
CA PHE A 5 5.22 -14.30 14.74
C PHE A 5 3.71 -14.30 14.54
N LYS A 6 3.19 -15.25 13.76
CA LYS A 6 1.74 -15.42 13.56
C LYS A 6 1.04 -15.66 14.90
N GLU A 7 1.60 -16.52 15.74
CA GLU A 7 1.00 -16.85 17.04
C GLU A 7 1.00 -15.66 18.00
N SER A 8 2.13 -14.97 18.13
CA SER A 8 2.21 -13.82 19.03
C SER A 8 1.30 -12.67 18.59
N LEU A 9 1.12 -12.48 17.28
CA LEU A 9 0.28 -11.41 16.75
C LEU A 9 -1.23 -11.73 16.87
N LEU A 10 -1.60 -13.01 16.88
CA LEU A 10 -2.99 -13.45 17.06
C LEU A 10 -3.38 -13.59 18.53
N ASP A 11 -2.42 -13.80 19.42
CA ASP A 11 -2.67 -13.80 20.86
C ASP A 11 -2.93 -12.38 21.39
N LYS A 12 -4.17 -12.14 21.83
CA LYS A 12 -4.59 -10.83 22.36
C LYS A 12 -3.90 -10.47 23.68
N ASN A 13 -3.24 -11.42 24.35
CA ASN A 13 -2.50 -11.17 25.60
C ASN A 13 -1.01 -10.87 25.35
N THR A 14 -0.52 -11.08 24.13
CA THR A 14 0.86 -10.84 23.75
C THR A 14 0.96 -9.56 22.92
N MET A 15 1.84 -8.66 23.32
CA MET A 15 2.23 -7.53 22.48
C MET A 15 3.32 -8.01 21.52
N SER A 16 2.96 -8.29 20.27
CA SER A 16 3.93 -8.78 19.28
C SER A 16 4.94 -7.69 18.94
N VAL A 17 6.20 -8.07 18.75
CA VAL A 17 7.31 -7.14 18.48
C VAL A 17 8.09 -7.61 17.28
N THR A 18 8.22 -6.75 16.27
CA THR A 18 9.12 -6.97 15.14
C THR A 18 10.22 -5.91 15.11
N TRP A 19 11.43 -6.29 14.72
CA TRP A 19 12.56 -5.36 14.61
C TRP A 19 13.08 -5.27 13.17
N GLU A 20 13.06 -4.07 12.60
CA GLU A 20 13.41 -3.78 11.20
C GLU A 20 14.91 -3.71 10.99
N LEU A 21 15.36 -4.49 10.00
CA LEU A 21 16.70 -4.47 9.47
C LEU A 21 16.65 -4.01 8.01
N VAL A 22 17.51 -3.05 7.70
CA VAL A 22 17.66 -2.51 6.35
C VAL A 22 18.88 -3.18 5.72
N PRO A 23 18.69 -4.22 4.87
CA PRO A 23 19.81 -4.85 4.19
C PRO A 23 20.51 -3.82 3.29
N GLY A 24 21.84 -3.79 3.38
CA GLY A 24 22.65 -2.93 2.51
C GLY A 24 22.69 -3.41 1.07
N ARG A 25 23.48 -2.71 0.24
CA ARG A 25 23.53 -2.96 -1.19
C ARG A 25 24.28 -4.22 -1.62
N GLY A 26 25.44 -4.47 -1.02
CA GLY A 26 26.32 -5.57 -1.40
C GLY A 26 25.90 -6.91 -0.81
N ALA A 27 26.54 -7.97 -1.28
CA ALA A 27 26.27 -9.33 -0.79
C ALA A 27 27.02 -9.68 0.50
N ARG A 28 28.16 -9.02 0.77
CA ARG A 28 29.07 -9.30 1.89
C ARG A 28 29.59 -7.99 2.48
N GLU A 29 28.67 -7.15 2.95
CA GLU A 29 29.02 -5.89 3.60
C GLU A 29 28.70 -5.97 5.09
N LYS A 30 29.24 -5.01 5.84
CA LYS A 30 29.01 -4.87 7.29
C LYS A 30 27.52 -4.90 7.66
N SER A 31 26.65 -4.31 6.84
CA SER A 31 25.20 -4.32 7.08
C SER A 31 24.58 -5.72 7.07
N GLN A 32 25.09 -6.65 6.26
CA GLN A 32 24.61 -8.03 6.20
C GLN A 32 25.10 -8.78 7.43
N GLU A 33 26.37 -8.62 7.78
CA GLU A 33 26.95 -9.23 8.99
C GLU A 33 26.22 -8.76 10.27
N GLU A 34 25.96 -7.45 10.37
CA GLU A 34 25.18 -6.86 11.46
C GLU A 34 23.74 -7.41 11.51
N ALA A 35 23.09 -7.61 10.36
CA ALA A 35 21.75 -8.17 10.30
C ALA A 35 21.71 -9.63 10.78
N ILE A 36 22.71 -10.45 10.43
CA ILE A 36 22.82 -11.83 10.90
C ILE A 36 23.14 -11.89 12.41
N ALA A 37 24.03 -11.02 12.89
CA ALA A 37 24.32 -10.92 14.32
C ALA A 37 23.08 -10.50 15.13
N ALA A 38 22.31 -9.53 14.61
CA ALA A 38 21.02 -9.13 15.17
C ALA A 38 20.02 -10.30 15.24
N ALA A 39 19.99 -11.16 14.21
CA ALA A 39 19.15 -12.36 14.21
C ALA A 39 19.52 -13.35 15.31
N GLU A 40 20.82 -13.59 15.53
CA GLU A 40 21.28 -14.46 16.61
C GLU A 40 20.93 -13.89 18.00
N GLN A 41 21.10 -12.59 18.19
CA GLN A 41 20.75 -11.92 19.45
C GLN A 41 19.25 -11.98 19.72
N ALA A 42 18.44 -11.64 18.72
CA ALA A 42 16.98 -11.65 18.82
C ALA A 42 16.43 -13.06 19.08
N ALA A 43 16.99 -14.08 18.41
CA ALA A 43 16.62 -15.48 18.64
C ALA A 43 16.93 -15.95 20.07
N LYS A 44 18.12 -15.59 20.61
CA LYS A 44 18.53 -15.93 21.98
C LYS A 44 17.74 -15.18 23.05
N GLY A 45 17.47 -13.89 22.82
CA GLY A 45 16.78 -13.05 23.78
C GLY A 45 15.30 -13.33 23.91
N GLY A 46 14.64 -13.83 22.85
CA GLY A 46 13.27 -14.33 22.89
C GLY A 46 12.18 -13.25 23.05
N ARG A 47 12.55 -11.97 23.03
CA ARG A 47 11.61 -10.82 23.15
C ARG A 47 11.07 -10.32 21.81
N ILE A 48 11.76 -10.65 20.72
CA ILE A 48 11.42 -10.25 19.35
C ILE A 48 10.80 -11.46 18.64
N HIS A 49 9.64 -11.25 18.03
CA HIS A 49 8.83 -12.31 17.43
C HIS A 49 9.13 -12.51 15.94
N ALA A 50 9.58 -11.45 15.26
CA ALA A 50 10.13 -11.54 13.91
C ALA A 50 11.18 -10.45 13.63
N LEU A 51 12.15 -10.76 12.77
CA LEU A 51 12.99 -9.75 12.13
C LEU A 51 12.42 -9.41 10.78
N THR A 52 12.24 -8.12 10.52
CA THR A 52 11.64 -7.64 9.29
C THR A 52 12.70 -7.07 8.35
N LEU A 53 12.63 -7.48 7.09
CA LEU A 53 13.69 -7.29 6.10
C LEU A 53 13.16 -6.41 4.97
N THR A 54 13.71 -5.21 4.83
CA THR A 54 13.27 -4.28 3.79
C THR A 54 13.74 -4.72 2.39
N ASP A 55 12.87 -4.58 1.39
CA ASP A 55 13.18 -4.93 -0.01
C ASP A 55 13.46 -3.65 -0.82
N ASN A 56 14.69 -3.52 -1.31
CA ASN A 56 15.14 -2.41 -2.17
C ASN A 56 14.71 -1.01 -1.63
N PRO A 57 15.05 -0.66 -0.38
CA PRO A 57 14.52 0.52 0.32
C PRO A 57 14.80 1.83 -0.42
N GLY A 58 13.81 2.73 -0.45
CA GLY A 58 13.91 4.00 -1.17
C GLY A 58 13.98 3.84 -2.69
N GLY A 59 13.69 2.66 -3.23
CA GLY A 59 13.79 2.35 -4.66
C GLY A 59 15.22 2.17 -5.16
N ASN A 60 16.15 1.85 -4.25
CA ASN A 60 17.55 1.55 -4.55
C ASN A 60 17.77 0.03 -4.53
N PRO A 61 18.66 -0.52 -5.38
CA PRO A 61 18.99 -1.92 -5.32
C PRO A 61 19.68 -2.26 -4.00
N ALA A 62 19.22 -3.33 -3.37
CA ALA A 62 19.79 -3.97 -2.19
C ALA A 62 19.93 -5.47 -2.43
N ILE A 63 20.61 -6.18 -1.51
CA ILE A 63 20.49 -7.65 -1.49
C ILE A 63 19.00 -8.02 -1.32
N LEU A 64 18.57 -9.08 -2.00
CA LEU A 64 17.18 -9.54 -1.91
C LEU A 64 16.85 -9.93 -0.47
N ALA A 65 15.75 -9.39 0.05
CA ALA A 65 15.26 -9.68 1.38
C ALA A 65 15.01 -11.20 1.57
N ASP A 66 14.55 -11.89 0.52
CA ASP A 66 14.30 -13.33 0.52
C ASP A 66 15.55 -14.16 0.84
N ALA A 67 16.71 -13.75 0.29
CA ALA A 67 17.96 -14.47 0.49
C ALA A 67 18.40 -14.36 1.95
N LEU A 68 18.32 -13.14 2.50
CA LEU A 68 18.65 -12.89 3.89
C LEU A 68 17.64 -13.53 4.86
N ALA A 69 16.36 -13.60 4.47
CA ALA A 69 15.30 -14.25 5.25
C ALA A 69 15.61 -15.71 5.54
N LYS A 70 16.21 -16.43 4.57
CA LYS A 70 16.61 -17.83 4.78
C LYS A 70 17.70 -17.96 5.83
N GLU A 71 18.66 -17.04 5.84
CA GLU A 71 19.74 -17.02 6.84
C GLU A 71 19.20 -16.65 8.22
N VAL A 72 18.32 -15.65 8.30
CA VAL A 72 17.61 -15.25 9.52
C VAL A 72 16.81 -16.42 10.10
N LEU A 73 16.04 -17.13 9.27
CA LEU A 73 15.29 -18.32 9.68
C LEU A 73 16.22 -19.43 10.22
N ALA A 74 17.38 -19.63 9.60
CA ALA A 74 18.38 -20.59 10.06
C ALA A 74 19.00 -20.22 11.42
N LYS A 75 18.94 -18.95 11.85
CA LYS A 75 19.32 -18.52 13.21
C LYS A 75 18.22 -18.75 14.26
N GLY A 76 17.04 -19.22 13.85
CA GLY A 76 15.95 -19.60 14.76
C GLY A 76 14.96 -18.48 15.07
N ILE A 77 14.91 -17.43 14.25
CA ILE A 77 13.90 -16.36 14.36
C ILE A 77 13.12 -16.21 13.06
N GLU A 78 11.83 -15.90 13.18
CA GLU A 78 10.95 -15.73 12.02
C GLU A 78 11.35 -14.49 11.20
N PRO A 79 11.59 -14.63 9.89
CA PRO A 79 11.71 -13.48 9.01
C PRO A 79 10.32 -12.96 8.61
N LEU A 80 10.17 -11.63 8.57
CA LEU A 80 9.06 -10.90 7.94
C LEU A 80 9.59 -10.17 6.71
N VAL A 81 9.29 -10.68 5.52
CA VAL A 81 9.84 -10.13 4.27
C VAL A 81 8.98 -8.98 3.76
N HIS A 82 9.55 -7.80 3.54
CA HIS A 82 8.86 -6.75 2.80
C HIS A 82 8.72 -7.19 1.34
N PHE A 83 7.49 -7.49 0.92
CA PHE A 83 7.22 -7.98 -0.43
C PHE A 83 6.70 -6.84 -1.30
N THR A 84 7.57 -6.29 -2.17
CA THR A 84 7.22 -5.10 -2.98
C THR A 84 6.93 -5.42 -4.45
N CYS A 85 6.00 -4.67 -5.04
CA CYS A 85 5.55 -4.85 -6.44
C CYS A 85 6.34 -4.02 -7.48
N LYS A 86 7.21 -3.11 -7.05
CA LYS A 86 7.76 -2.01 -7.87
C LYS A 86 8.56 -2.44 -9.10
N ASP A 87 9.29 -3.54 -8.99
CA ASP A 87 10.29 -4.02 -9.93
C ASP A 87 9.97 -5.43 -10.46
N LYS A 88 8.74 -5.92 -10.24
CA LYS A 88 8.34 -7.30 -10.55
C LYS A 88 7.09 -7.34 -11.42
N ASN A 89 7.09 -8.26 -12.39
CA ASN A 89 5.88 -8.65 -13.11
C ASN A 89 5.22 -9.85 -12.42
N ARG A 90 4.02 -10.26 -12.86
CA ARG A 90 3.31 -11.39 -12.24
C ARG A 90 4.11 -12.70 -12.23
N ASN A 91 4.92 -12.96 -13.26
CA ASN A 91 5.75 -14.18 -13.32
C ASN A 91 6.84 -14.16 -12.23
N GLN A 92 7.53 -13.03 -12.07
CA GLN A 92 8.54 -12.86 -11.02
C GLN A 92 7.91 -12.93 -9.62
N ILE A 93 6.74 -12.31 -9.43
CA ILE A 93 6.00 -12.35 -8.15
C ILE A 93 5.65 -13.79 -7.79
N GLU A 94 5.04 -14.54 -8.71
CA GLU A 94 4.61 -15.91 -8.49
C GLU A 94 5.82 -16.83 -8.23
N SER A 95 6.87 -16.71 -9.04
CA SER A 95 8.12 -17.47 -8.86
C SER A 95 8.80 -17.19 -7.51
N GLN A 96 8.79 -15.92 -7.07
CA GLN A 96 9.32 -15.52 -5.78
C GLN A 96 8.53 -16.14 -4.63
N LEU A 97 7.19 -16.14 -4.70
CA LEU A 97 6.34 -16.78 -3.71
C LEU A 97 6.61 -18.29 -3.65
N TYR A 98 6.73 -18.99 -4.79
CA TYR A 98 7.11 -20.41 -4.78
C TYR A 98 8.46 -20.67 -4.10
N ALA A 99 9.45 -19.79 -4.33
CA ALA A 99 10.76 -19.91 -3.69
C ALA A 99 10.68 -19.69 -2.16
N LEU A 100 9.90 -18.71 -1.71
CA LEU A 100 9.68 -18.42 -0.29
C LEU A 100 8.96 -19.56 0.42
N ASP A 101 7.89 -20.09 -0.17
CA ASP A 101 7.15 -21.24 0.37
C ASP A 101 8.06 -22.47 0.52
N ARG A 102 8.84 -22.79 -0.53
CA ARG A 102 9.80 -23.89 -0.49
C ARG A 102 10.92 -23.67 0.53
N ALA A 103 11.27 -22.43 0.83
CA ALA A 103 12.24 -22.08 1.87
C ALA A 103 11.64 -22.07 3.29
N GLY A 104 10.33 -22.25 3.43
CA GLY A 104 9.62 -22.18 4.71
C GLY A 104 9.42 -20.75 5.24
N ILE A 105 9.65 -19.74 4.38
CA ILE A 105 9.48 -18.32 4.72
C ILE A 105 8.02 -17.96 4.52
N ARG A 106 7.31 -17.73 5.63
CA ARG A 106 5.85 -17.63 5.63
C ARG A 106 5.33 -16.21 5.89
N ASN A 107 6.09 -15.34 6.53
CA ASN A 107 5.60 -14.01 6.92
C ASN A 107 5.97 -12.95 5.88
N LEU A 108 4.95 -12.31 5.30
CA LEU A 108 5.12 -11.33 4.23
C LEU A 108 4.44 -10.01 4.61
N LEU A 109 5.11 -8.89 4.38
CA LEU A 109 4.52 -7.56 4.43
C LEU A 109 4.37 -7.02 3.00
N VAL A 110 3.17 -7.14 2.44
CA VAL A 110 2.89 -6.82 1.04
C VAL A 110 2.66 -5.32 0.85
N MET A 111 3.38 -4.72 -0.10
CA MET A 111 3.30 -3.28 -0.36
C MET A 111 3.61 -2.89 -1.81
N THR A 112 3.24 -1.67 -2.19
CA THR A 112 3.49 -1.17 -3.55
C THR A 112 5.00 -1.06 -3.82
N GLY A 113 5.75 -0.58 -2.84
CA GLY A 113 7.17 -0.23 -2.98
C GLY A 113 7.38 1.22 -3.45
N ASP A 114 8.57 1.72 -3.16
CA ASP A 114 9.04 3.02 -3.62
C ASP A 114 9.28 3.03 -5.13
N TYR A 115 9.19 4.22 -5.74
CA TYR A 115 9.57 4.36 -7.14
C TYR A 115 11.06 4.13 -7.31
N THR A 116 11.47 3.38 -8.33
CA THR A 116 12.89 3.05 -8.55
C THR A 116 13.69 4.30 -8.94
N VAL A 117 14.80 4.55 -8.25
CA VAL A 117 15.59 5.79 -8.41
C VAL A 117 17.01 5.57 -8.89
N THR A 118 17.66 4.46 -8.52
CA THR A 118 19.06 4.15 -8.88
C THR A 118 19.21 2.70 -9.33
N GLY A 119 20.33 2.38 -10.00
CA GLY A 119 20.59 1.08 -10.60
C GLY A 119 21.92 1.05 -11.38
N TYR A 120 22.25 -0.08 -12.00
CA TYR A 120 23.44 -0.18 -12.86
C TYR A 120 23.26 0.73 -14.08
N LYS A 121 24.18 1.68 -14.26
CA LYS A 121 24.15 2.70 -15.33
C LYS A 121 22.87 3.56 -15.36
N GLY A 122 22.19 3.75 -14.22
CA GLY A 122 21.10 4.72 -14.08
C GLY A 122 19.82 4.12 -13.53
N ARG A 123 18.72 4.88 -13.68
CA ARG A 123 17.40 4.52 -13.18
C ARG A 123 16.80 3.38 -14.01
N PRO A 124 16.31 2.28 -13.40
CA PRO A 124 15.69 1.19 -14.14
C PRO A 124 14.27 1.58 -14.61
N LYS A 125 13.72 0.78 -15.53
CA LYS A 125 12.31 0.87 -15.92
C LYS A 125 11.43 0.38 -14.74
N PRO A 126 10.45 1.18 -14.27
CA PRO A 126 9.49 0.70 -13.28
C PRO A 126 8.58 -0.38 -13.90
N VAL A 127 8.19 -1.38 -13.11
CA VAL A 127 7.37 -2.51 -13.59
C VAL A 127 5.92 -2.39 -13.14
N PHE A 128 5.64 -2.53 -11.84
CA PHE A 128 4.31 -2.42 -11.23
C PHE A 128 3.19 -3.13 -12.04
N ASP A 129 3.41 -4.39 -12.45
CA ASP A 129 2.38 -5.17 -13.18
C ASP A 129 1.19 -5.51 -12.27
N LEU A 130 1.50 -5.91 -11.04
CA LEU A 130 0.53 -6.15 -9.97
C LEU A 130 0.63 -5.04 -8.92
N ASP A 131 -0.47 -4.83 -8.19
CA ASP A 131 -0.48 -4.00 -7.01
C ASP A 131 -0.70 -4.89 -5.77
N PRO A 132 -0.55 -4.36 -4.54
CA PRO A 132 -0.62 -5.18 -3.33
C PRO A 132 -1.91 -5.96 -3.16
N ILE A 133 -3.03 -5.46 -3.70
CA ILE A 133 -4.33 -6.11 -3.57
C ILE A 133 -4.38 -7.36 -4.46
N HIS A 134 -3.80 -7.29 -5.66
CA HIS A 134 -3.61 -8.46 -6.51
C HIS A 134 -2.70 -9.50 -5.87
N VAL A 135 -1.59 -9.07 -5.26
CA VAL A 135 -0.62 -9.98 -4.62
C VAL A 135 -1.23 -10.68 -3.40
N LEU A 136 -1.99 -9.96 -2.57
CA LEU A 136 -2.73 -10.56 -1.46
C LEU A 136 -3.74 -11.60 -1.95
N GLY A 137 -4.48 -11.29 -3.02
CA GLY A 137 -5.40 -12.26 -3.64
C GLY A 137 -4.67 -13.51 -4.14
N LEU A 138 -3.53 -13.35 -4.82
CA LEU A 138 -2.69 -14.47 -5.26
C LEU A 138 -2.23 -15.33 -4.08
N ILE A 139 -1.72 -14.71 -3.01
CA ILE A 139 -1.30 -15.42 -1.79
C ILE A 139 -2.48 -16.18 -1.18
N GLY A 140 -3.66 -15.56 -1.13
CA GLY A 140 -4.88 -16.19 -0.65
C GLY A 140 -5.25 -17.44 -1.45
N GLU A 141 -5.12 -17.41 -2.78
CA GLU A 141 -5.35 -18.57 -3.63
C GLU A 141 -4.25 -19.63 -3.50
N MET A 142 -2.99 -19.24 -3.35
CA MET A 142 -1.88 -20.17 -3.03
C MET A 142 -2.11 -20.90 -1.71
N ASN A 143 -2.57 -20.20 -0.68
CA ASN A 143 -2.93 -20.79 0.61
C ASN A 143 -4.13 -21.74 0.55
N LYS A 144 -4.93 -21.70 -0.53
CA LYS A 144 -6.03 -22.66 -0.80
C LYS A 144 -5.61 -23.81 -1.73
N GLY A 145 -4.36 -23.80 -2.19
CA GLY A 145 -3.87 -24.64 -3.28
C GLY A 145 -4.27 -24.05 -4.63
N LEU A 146 -3.47 -23.10 -5.12
CA LEU A 146 -3.72 -22.37 -6.38
C LEU A 146 -4.00 -23.35 -7.53
N GLU A 147 -5.05 -23.05 -8.30
CA GLU A 147 -5.44 -23.81 -9.48
C GLU A 147 -5.08 -23.05 -10.77
N TYR A 148 -4.54 -23.77 -11.74
CA TYR A 148 -4.22 -23.23 -13.06
C TYR A 148 -4.43 -24.27 -14.16
N GLN A 149 -4.56 -23.81 -15.40
CA GLN A 149 -4.75 -24.68 -16.55
C GLN A 149 -3.39 -25.21 -17.05
N GLY A 150 -3.19 -26.52 -16.92
CA GLY A 150 -2.07 -27.24 -17.51
C GLY A 150 -2.44 -27.91 -18.82
N PHE A 151 -1.44 -28.49 -19.51
CA PHE A 151 -1.65 -29.16 -20.79
C PHE A 151 -2.66 -30.33 -20.75
N LYS A 152 -2.75 -31.02 -19.60
CA LYS A 152 -3.65 -32.18 -19.39
C LYS A 152 -4.90 -31.85 -18.56
N GLY A 153 -5.21 -30.56 -18.37
CA GLY A 153 -6.34 -30.09 -17.56
C GLY A 153 -5.91 -29.24 -16.36
N THR A 154 -6.85 -28.99 -15.45
CA THR A 154 -6.62 -28.18 -14.25
C THR A 154 -5.66 -28.87 -13.29
N ILE A 155 -4.60 -28.17 -12.91
CA ILE A 155 -3.64 -28.59 -11.90
C ILE A 155 -3.92 -27.79 -10.63
N LYS A 156 -3.96 -28.49 -9.49
CA LYS A 156 -4.08 -27.89 -8.17
C LYS A 156 -2.77 -28.10 -7.39
N HIS A 157 -2.20 -27.02 -6.89
CA HIS A 157 -1.01 -27.10 -6.05
C HIS A 157 -1.33 -27.57 -4.63
N GLN A 158 -0.31 -28.03 -3.91
CA GLN A 158 -0.42 -28.16 -2.46
C GLN A 158 -0.63 -26.75 -1.86
N PRO A 159 -1.53 -26.61 -0.86
CA PRO A 159 -1.71 -25.34 -0.18
C PRO A 159 -0.41 -24.84 0.47
N SER A 160 -0.11 -23.56 0.27
CA SER A 160 0.93 -22.85 1.02
C SER A 160 0.41 -22.41 2.41
N ASP A 161 1.30 -21.96 3.30
CA ASP A 161 0.96 -21.45 4.65
C ASP A 161 1.52 -20.03 4.87
N PHE A 162 1.30 -19.12 3.92
CA PHE A 162 1.70 -17.73 4.08
C PHE A 162 0.86 -17.03 5.16
N PHE A 163 1.53 -16.20 5.95
CA PHE A 163 0.95 -15.20 6.84
C PHE A 163 1.26 -13.81 6.27
N ALA A 164 0.35 -13.29 5.45
CA ALA A 164 0.58 -12.08 4.67
C ALA A 164 -0.19 -10.88 5.24
N GLY A 165 0.55 -9.83 5.60
CA GLY A 165 0.00 -8.54 6.02
C GLY A 165 0.18 -7.46 4.96
N ALA A 166 -0.37 -6.28 5.24
CA ALA A 166 -0.30 -5.14 4.33
C ALA A 166 0.05 -3.84 5.06
N ALA A 167 0.81 -2.96 4.41
CA ALA A 167 1.10 -1.63 4.94
C ALA A 167 -0.11 -0.68 4.79
N ALA A 168 -0.36 0.23 5.73
CA ALA A 168 -1.40 1.27 5.63
C ALA A 168 -0.81 2.66 5.94
N SER A 169 -1.10 3.68 5.13
CA SER A 169 -0.56 5.04 5.34
C SER A 169 -1.65 5.99 5.84
N GLN A 170 -1.64 6.29 7.13
CA GLN A 170 -2.66 7.10 7.80
C GLN A 170 -2.26 8.56 8.02
N PHE A 171 -1.00 8.94 7.74
CA PHE A 171 -0.51 10.31 7.90
C PHE A 171 -0.71 11.11 6.62
N LYS A 172 -1.94 11.62 6.39
CA LYS A 172 -2.27 12.47 5.24
C LYS A 172 -2.81 13.83 5.66
N ALA A 173 -2.40 14.85 4.91
CA ALA A 173 -2.80 16.24 5.14
C ALA A 173 -4.20 16.52 4.56
N THR A 174 -4.54 15.95 3.41
CA THR A 174 -5.80 16.25 2.73
C THR A 174 -6.84 15.15 2.87
N GLU A 175 -8.11 15.50 2.64
CA GLU A 175 -9.22 14.57 2.72
C GLU A 175 -9.13 13.47 1.66
N ALA A 176 -8.88 13.83 0.40
CA ALA A 176 -8.79 12.84 -0.68
C ALA A 176 -7.68 11.83 -0.38
N GLU A 177 -6.52 12.30 0.06
CA GLU A 177 -5.41 11.43 0.40
C GLU A 177 -5.76 10.48 1.54
N GLN A 178 -6.33 10.99 2.64
CA GLN A 178 -6.72 10.16 3.79
C GLN A 178 -7.75 9.10 3.39
N MET A 179 -8.84 9.52 2.73
CA MET A 179 -9.92 8.62 2.35
C MET A 179 -9.47 7.55 1.35
N LEU A 180 -8.58 7.90 0.41
CA LEU A 180 -8.03 6.92 -0.53
C LEU A 180 -7.18 5.85 0.16
N GLN A 181 -6.47 6.18 1.23
CA GLN A 181 -5.72 5.17 2.01
C GLN A 181 -6.67 4.23 2.75
N TYR A 182 -7.79 4.74 3.27
CA TYR A 182 -8.82 3.94 3.93
C TYR A 182 -9.64 3.08 2.97
N TYR A 183 -9.96 3.59 1.77
CA TYR A 183 -10.56 2.79 0.71
C TYR A 183 -9.62 1.67 0.25
N LYS A 184 -8.31 1.95 0.17
CA LYS A 184 -7.32 0.92 -0.15
C LYS A 184 -7.12 -0.08 0.99
N LEU A 185 -7.21 0.37 2.25
CA LEU A 185 -7.15 -0.50 3.43
C LEU A 185 -8.30 -1.52 3.40
N LYS A 186 -9.53 -1.07 3.15
CA LYS A 186 -10.69 -1.95 2.96
C LYS A 186 -10.41 -3.03 1.92
N LYS A 187 -9.96 -2.64 0.73
CA LYS A 187 -9.63 -3.59 -0.35
C LYS A 187 -8.50 -4.56 -0.02
N LYS A 188 -7.52 -4.15 0.79
CA LYS A 188 -6.44 -5.04 1.25
C LYS A 188 -6.97 -6.11 2.19
N ILE A 189 -7.87 -5.74 3.09
CA ILE A 189 -8.52 -6.68 4.01
C ILE A 189 -9.41 -7.65 3.22
N GLU A 190 -10.24 -7.13 2.31
CA GLU A 190 -11.08 -7.96 1.41
C GLU A 190 -10.28 -8.91 0.53
N ALA A 191 -9.06 -8.52 0.10
CA ALA A 191 -8.17 -9.36 -0.68
C ALA A 191 -7.41 -10.41 0.15
N GLY A 192 -7.58 -10.43 1.48
CA GLY A 192 -7.00 -11.46 2.34
C GLY A 192 -5.78 -11.04 3.17
N ALA A 193 -5.54 -9.74 3.39
CA ALA A 193 -4.56 -9.31 4.38
C ALA A 193 -4.92 -9.87 5.78
N GLN A 194 -3.95 -10.47 6.45
CA GLN A 194 -4.12 -11.11 7.76
C GLN A 194 -3.65 -10.25 8.93
N PHE A 195 -2.90 -9.18 8.66
CA PHE A 195 -2.55 -8.13 9.61
C PHE A 195 -2.21 -6.83 8.87
N ILE A 196 -2.23 -5.71 9.58
CA ILE A 196 -1.90 -4.39 9.05
C ILE A 196 -0.69 -3.82 9.78
N VAL A 197 0.29 -3.30 9.04
CA VAL A 197 1.38 -2.49 9.61
C VAL A 197 1.15 -1.03 9.24
N THR A 198 1.08 -0.14 10.22
CA THR A 198 0.88 1.27 9.94
C THR A 198 2.14 1.91 9.36
N GLN A 199 1.99 3.01 8.64
CA GLN A 199 3.12 3.85 8.27
C GLN A 199 3.69 4.50 9.53
N LEU A 200 4.98 4.84 9.50
CA LEU A 200 5.63 5.63 10.55
C LEU A 200 5.09 7.06 10.60
N GLY A 201 5.08 7.62 11.80
CA GLY A 201 4.72 9.01 12.08
C GLY A 201 4.62 9.23 13.59
N TYR A 202 4.19 10.42 14.00
CA TYR A 202 4.34 10.87 15.39
C TYR A 202 3.08 11.52 15.97
N ASP A 203 2.01 11.60 15.19
CA ASP A 203 0.72 12.14 15.65
C ASP A 203 -0.16 11.02 16.22
N ALA A 204 -0.43 11.07 17.53
CA ALA A 204 -1.24 10.08 18.25
C ALA A 204 -2.68 10.01 17.73
N ARG A 205 -3.27 11.13 17.28
CA ARG A 205 -4.61 11.11 16.70
C ARG A 205 -4.64 10.33 15.41
N LYS A 206 -3.60 10.41 14.58
CA LYS A 206 -3.51 9.61 13.35
C LYS A 206 -3.35 8.11 13.62
N PHE A 207 -2.59 7.73 14.66
CA PHE A 207 -2.56 6.34 15.10
C PHE A 207 -3.89 5.85 15.66
N HIS A 208 -4.61 6.68 16.41
CA HIS A 208 -5.94 6.31 16.89
C HIS A 208 -6.98 6.24 15.76
N GLU A 209 -6.85 7.09 14.73
CA GLU A 209 -7.78 7.19 13.59
C GLU A 209 -7.92 5.85 12.85
N ILE A 210 -6.82 5.14 12.59
CA ILE A 210 -6.88 3.83 11.91
C ILE A 210 -7.53 2.75 12.78
N ILE A 211 -7.31 2.76 14.10
CA ILE A 211 -7.97 1.83 15.03
C ILE A 211 -9.48 2.09 15.06
N GLN A 212 -9.91 3.34 15.12
CA GLN A 212 -11.32 3.73 15.04
C GLN A 212 -11.93 3.32 13.69
N PHE A 213 -11.19 3.48 12.60
CA PHE A 213 -11.65 3.07 11.27
C PHE A 213 -11.85 1.55 11.18
N ILE A 214 -10.94 0.76 11.74
CA ILE A 214 -11.05 -0.71 11.81
C ILE A 214 -12.27 -1.13 12.65
N ARG A 215 -12.44 -0.53 13.82
CA ARG A 215 -13.60 -0.80 14.71
C ARG A 215 -14.93 -0.43 14.05
N LEU A 216 -15.01 0.74 13.40
CA LEU A 216 -16.23 1.20 12.73
C LEU A 216 -16.69 0.25 11.61
N ASN A 217 -15.74 -0.41 10.93
CA ASN A 217 -16.05 -1.37 9.87
C ASN A 217 -16.22 -2.81 10.39
N GLY A 218 -16.09 -3.05 11.71
CA GLY A 218 -16.28 -4.38 12.32
C GLY A 218 -15.20 -5.40 11.94
N TRP A 219 -14.00 -4.96 11.57
CA TRP A 219 -12.91 -5.88 11.21
C TRP A 219 -12.13 -6.34 12.44
N ASP A 220 -12.04 -7.66 12.65
CA ASP A 220 -11.12 -8.27 13.63
C ASP A 220 -9.81 -8.66 12.94
N ILE A 221 -9.00 -7.66 12.63
CA ILE A 221 -7.67 -7.83 12.01
C ILE A 221 -6.58 -7.26 12.92
N PRO A 222 -5.49 -7.99 13.20
CA PRO A 222 -4.39 -7.46 13.98
C PRO A 222 -3.74 -6.22 13.37
N VAL A 223 -3.42 -5.24 14.21
CA VAL A 223 -2.75 -4.00 13.80
C VAL A 223 -1.43 -3.85 14.52
N VAL A 224 -0.38 -3.61 13.74
CA VAL A 224 1.00 -3.39 14.20
C VAL A 224 1.37 -1.93 13.98
N GLY A 225 1.74 -1.24 15.05
CA GLY A 225 2.12 0.18 15.01
C GLY A 225 3.59 0.35 14.69
N ASN A 226 3.92 1.19 13.72
CA ASN A 226 5.32 1.44 13.34
C ASN A 226 5.95 2.54 14.22
N ILE A 227 7.00 2.16 14.95
CA ILE A 227 7.81 3.01 15.81
C ILE A 227 9.18 3.17 15.17
N TYR A 228 9.47 4.38 14.69
CA TYR A 228 10.77 4.69 14.12
C TYR A 228 11.59 5.58 15.07
N ILE A 229 12.80 5.15 15.41
CA ILE A 229 13.73 5.89 16.26
C ILE A 229 14.36 6.97 15.37
N LEU A 230 13.80 8.18 15.41
CA LEU A 230 14.04 9.23 14.40
C LEU A 230 15.27 10.11 14.69
N PRO A 231 16.40 9.95 13.99
CA PRO A 231 17.52 10.87 14.13
C PRO A 231 17.18 12.22 13.50
N LEU A 232 17.74 13.31 14.04
CA LEU A 232 17.50 14.67 13.56
C LEU A 232 17.78 14.85 12.05
N GLY A 233 18.85 14.22 11.54
CA GLY A 233 19.18 14.28 10.12
C GLY A 233 18.06 13.72 9.23
N THR A 234 17.56 12.53 9.56
CA THR A 234 16.43 11.91 8.87
C THR A 234 15.14 12.71 9.05
N ALA A 235 14.90 13.28 10.24
CA ALA A 235 13.76 14.15 10.50
C ALA A 235 13.70 15.34 9.53
N LYS A 236 14.84 16.02 9.31
CA LYS A 236 14.96 17.14 8.36
C LYS A 236 14.71 16.72 6.90
N VAL A 237 15.05 15.48 6.54
CA VAL A 237 14.80 14.93 5.20
C VAL A 237 13.32 14.60 5.01
N MET A 238 12.69 13.95 6.00
CA MET A 238 11.26 13.62 6.00
C MET A 238 10.38 14.87 6.02
N ASN A 239 10.74 15.87 6.84
CA ASN A 239 10.03 17.15 6.92
C ASN A 239 10.00 17.90 5.58
N LYS A 240 11.05 17.76 4.77
CA LYS A 240 11.12 18.29 3.39
C LYS A 240 10.44 17.37 2.35
N ASN A 241 9.70 16.36 2.78
CA ASN A 241 9.02 15.36 1.96
C ASN A 241 9.97 14.69 0.92
N ARG A 242 11.24 14.47 1.28
CA ARG A 242 12.21 13.78 0.42
C ARG A 242 12.14 12.25 0.55
N ILE A 243 11.44 11.75 1.57
CA ILE A 243 11.12 10.34 1.75
C ILE A 243 9.60 10.23 1.64
N PRO A 244 9.06 9.74 0.50
CA PRO A 244 7.63 9.74 0.25
C PRO A 244 6.82 9.03 1.33
N GLY A 245 5.73 9.66 1.76
CA GLY A 245 4.78 9.06 2.70
C GLY A 245 5.23 9.04 4.17
N CYS A 246 6.39 9.60 4.51
CA CYS A 246 6.84 9.82 5.88
C CYS A 246 6.61 11.28 6.26
N VAL A 247 5.89 11.54 7.34
CA VAL A 247 5.53 12.89 7.78
C VAL A 247 6.24 13.24 9.08
N VAL A 248 7.01 14.32 9.04
CA VAL A 248 7.64 14.95 10.21
C VAL A 248 7.32 16.44 10.14
N THR A 249 6.67 16.96 11.18
CA THR A 249 6.24 18.36 11.23
C THR A 249 7.38 19.28 11.68
N ASP A 250 7.27 20.57 11.40
CA ASP A 250 8.25 21.57 11.86
C ASP A 250 8.37 21.57 13.39
N LYS A 251 7.25 21.38 14.09
CA LYS A 251 7.20 21.22 15.56
C LYS A 251 8.09 20.05 16.01
N LEU A 252 7.98 18.87 15.39
CA LEU A 252 8.82 17.73 15.74
C LEU A 252 10.30 17.96 15.41
N VAL A 253 10.61 18.62 14.29
CA VAL A 253 12.01 18.98 13.98
C VAL A 253 12.58 19.88 15.07
N ALA A 254 11.83 20.91 15.49
CA ALA A 254 12.27 21.83 16.53
C ALA A 254 12.51 21.11 17.88
N ASP A 255 11.67 20.13 18.23
CA ASP A 255 11.87 19.32 19.43
C ASP A 255 13.16 18.50 19.36
N LEU A 256 13.40 17.83 18.23
CA LEU A 256 14.62 17.06 17.99
C LEU A 256 15.88 17.94 17.95
N GLU A 257 15.78 19.19 17.50
CA GLU A 257 16.89 20.16 17.54
C GLU A 257 17.27 20.56 18.96
N ARG A 258 16.28 20.70 19.86
CA ARG A 258 16.52 20.96 21.28
C ARG A 258 17.14 19.74 21.95
N GLU A 259 16.61 18.55 21.70
CA GLU A 259 17.14 17.28 22.22
C GLU A 259 18.58 17.02 21.77
N ALA A 260 18.92 17.42 20.54
CA ALA A 260 20.26 17.25 20.00
C ALA A 260 21.34 18.09 20.72
N GLN A 261 20.97 19.05 21.58
CA GLN A 261 21.90 19.82 22.41
C GLN A 261 22.42 19.04 23.63
N ALA A 262 21.79 17.91 23.98
CA ALA A 262 22.26 17.05 25.06
C ALA A 262 23.59 16.35 24.70
N PRO A 263 24.41 15.93 25.68
CA PRO A 263 25.72 15.30 25.43
C PRO A 263 25.64 14.03 24.55
N ASP A 264 24.55 13.27 24.65
CA ASP A 264 24.28 12.06 23.88
C ASP A 264 23.64 12.34 22.50
N LYS A 265 23.52 13.62 22.13
CA LYS A 265 22.86 14.11 20.91
C LYS A 265 21.39 13.66 20.82
N GLY A 266 20.71 13.57 21.96
CA GLY A 266 19.29 13.26 22.08
C GLY A 266 18.95 11.79 21.87
N LYS A 267 19.89 10.86 22.09
CA LYS A 267 19.65 9.42 21.94
C LYS A 267 18.62 8.93 22.95
N GLU A 268 18.80 9.25 24.23
CA GLU A 268 17.90 8.86 25.32
C GLU A 268 16.49 9.41 25.11
N ALA A 269 16.37 10.68 24.70
CA ALA A 269 15.08 11.29 24.39
C ALA A 269 14.34 10.57 23.24
N ARG A 270 15.06 10.13 22.21
CA ARG A 270 14.49 9.33 21.11
C ARG A 270 14.03 7.94 21.57
N LEU A 271 14.82 7.27 22.42
CA LEU A 271 14.44 5.96 22.96
C LEU A 271 13.24 6.06 23.90
N LEU A 272 13.20 7.08 24.76
CA LEU A 272 12.06 7.32 25.65
C LEU A 272 10.80 7.65 24.87
N ARG A 273 10.91 8.46 23.80
CA ARG A 273 9.80 8.72 22.88
C ARG A 273 9.28 7.41 22.26
N ALA A 274 10.17 6.54 21.80
CA ALA A 274 9.79 5.24 21.24
C ALA A 274 9.09 4.33 22.28
N ALA A 275 9.55 4.33 23.54
CA ALA A 275 8.89 3.62 24.64
C ALA A 275 7.49 4.17 24.94
N LYS A 276 7.30 5.50 24.93
CA LYS A 276 5.97 6.12 25.05
C LYS A 276 5.07 5.76 23.87
N MET A 277 5.61 5.68 22.64
CA MET A 277 4.85 5.21 21.47
C MET A 277 4.39 3.76 21.64
N TYR A 278 5.26 2.87 22.09
CA TYR A 278 4.91 1.50 22.42
C TYR A 278 3.72 1.46 23.40
N ALA A 279 3.84 2.24 24.46
CA ALA A 279 2.89 2.25 25.56
C ALA A 279 1.50 2.74 25.12
N PHE A 280 1.38 3.84 24.36
CA PHE A 280 0.05 4.24 23.84
C PHE A 280 -0.45 3.33 22.74
N MET A 281 0.40 2.74 21.90
CA MET A 281 -0.06 1.79 20.89
C MET A 281 -0.72 0.58 21.55
N LYS A 282 -0.07 0.02 22.58
CA LYS A 282 -0.66 -1.03 23.41
C LYS A 282 -1.98 -0.56 24.04
N GLY A 283 -2.00 0.62 24.65
CA GLY A 283 -3.20 1.21 25.27
C GLY A 283 -4.37 1.46 24.31
N MET A 284 -4.09 1.86 23.06
CA MET A 284 -5.10 2.06 22.02
C MET A 284 -5.69 0.73 21.49
N GLY A 285 -5.01 -0.39 21.72
CA GLY A 285 -5.42 -1.73 21.28
C GLY A 285 -4.70 -2.23 20.03
N TYR A 286 -3.48 -1.76 19.75
CA TYR A 286 -2.61 -2.41 18.76
C TYR A 286 -2.19 -3.80 19.26
N ASN A 287 -2.06 -4.76 18.35
CA ASN A 287 -1.64 -6.15 18.64
C ASN A 287 -0.12 -6.31 18.64
N GLY A 288 0.59 -5.32 18.12
CA GLY A 288 2.04 -5.34 18.14
C GLY A 288 2.65 -4.01 17.72
N VAL A 289 3.98 -3.98 17.79
CA VAL A 289 4.81 -2.87 17.33
C VAL A 289 5.88 -3.35 16.36
N HIS A 290 6.18 -2.49 15.41
CA HIS A 290 7.25 -2.65 14.45
C HIS A 290 8.29 -1.57 14.72
N ILE A 291 9.42 -1.96 15.29
CA ILE A 291 10.46 -1.05 15.76
C ILE A 291 11.57 -0.99 14.71
N GLY A 292 11.89 0.21 14.22
CA GLY A 292 12.92 0.43 13.22
C GLY A 292 13.75 1.68 13.51
N GLY A 293 14.98 1.72 13.01
CA GLY A 293 15.88 2.84 13.21
C GLY A 293 17.29 2.54 12.74
N HIS A 294 18.01 3.57 12.30
CA HIS A 294 19.38 3.38 11.81
C HIS A 294 20.36 3.15 12.97
N GLY A 295 21.16 2.08 12.89
CA GLY A 295 22.21 1.76 13.87
C GLY A 295 21.69 1.35 15.25
N MET A 296 20.45 0.87 15.33
CA MET A 296 19.89 0.33 16.57
C MET A 296 20.60 -0.95 16.98
N LYS A 297 20.74 -1.13 18.29
CA LYS A 297 21.21 -2.39 18.87
C LYS A 297 20.06 -3.14 19.53
N TYR A 298 20.27 -4.41 19.82
CA TYR A 298 19.27 -5.23 20.51
C TYR A 298 18.90 -4.64 21.88
N GLU A 299 19.85 -4.08 22.63
CA GLU A 299 19.60 -3.46 23.94
C GLU A 299 18.71 -2.22 23.84
N ASP A 300 18.79 -1.47 22.73
CA ASP A 300 17.90 -0.33 22.50
C ASP A 300 16.44 -0.80 22.31
N VAL A 301 16.25 -1.96 21.67
CA VAL A 301 14.92 -2.58 21.50
C VAL A 301 14.39 -3.09 22.83
N GLU A 302 15.22 -3.75 23.64
CA GLU A 302 14.82 -4.21 24.98
C GLU A 302 14.41 -3.05 25.88
N PHE A 303 15.19 -1.96 25.87
CA PHE A 303 14.84 -0.74 26.60
C PHE A 303 13.45 -0.21 26.19
N ILE A 304 13.16 -0.16 24.89
CA ILE A 304 11.85 0.31 24.41
C ILE A 304 10.71 -0.59 24.90
N ILE A 305 10.91 -1.92 24.88
CA ILE A 305 9.91 -2.87 25.36
C ILE A 305 9.71 -2.71 26.86
N ASP A 306 10.78 -2.77 27.66
CA ASP A 306 10.70 -2.68 29.14
C ASP A 306 10.08 -1.37 29.58
N LYS A 307 10.59 -0.26 29.05
CA LYS A 307 10.08 1.07 29.42
C LYS A 307 8.67 1.29 28.88
N GLY A 308 8.36 0.75 27.70
CA GLY A 308 7.01 0.81 27.13
C GLY A 308 5.99 0.04 27.95
N GLU A 309 6.34 -1.17 28.43
CA GLU A 309 5.51 -1.96 29.34
C GLU A 309 5.28 -1.23 30.66
N GLU A 310 6.32 -0.65 31.26
CA GLU A 310 6.22 0.16 32.47
C GLU A 310 5.23 1.34 32.29
N LEU A 311 5.36 2.07 31.17
CA LEU A 311 4.55 3.26 30.88
C LEU A 311 3.12 2.93 30.42
N SER A 312 2.85 1.69 29.98
CA SER A 312 1.56 1.30 29.40
C SER A 312 0.38 1.44 30.36
N LYS A 313 0.60 1.41 31.68
CA LYS A 313 -0.46 1.56 32.68
C LYS A 313 -1.07 2.96 32.71
N ASN A 314 -0.27 3.98 32.40
CA ASN A 314 -0.65 5.39 32.46
C ASN A 314 -0.57 6.02 31.07
N TRP A 315 -0.94 5.25 30.04
CA TRP A 315 -0.55 5.62 28.68
C TRP A 315 -1.17 6.92 28.16
N MET A 316 -2.32 7.28 28.71
CA MET A 316 -3.03 8.52 28.39
C MET A 316 -2.23 9.76 28.80
N ASP A 317 -1.38 9.67 29.83
CA ASP A 317 -0.67 10.81 30.40
C ASP A 317 0.30 11.45 29.41
N PHE A 318 0.81 10.70 28.44
CA PHE A 318 1.78 11.20 27.46
C PHE A 318 1.19 11.43 26.06
N ILE A 319 -0.11 11.22 25.83
CA ILE A 319 -0.72 11.46 24.51
C ILE A 319 -0.52 12.89 24.02
N HIS A 320 -0.59 13.86 24.93
CA HIS A 320 -0.39 15.27 24.63
C HIS A 320 1.01 15.59 24.09
N GLU A 321 2.01 14.75 24.36
CA GLU A 321 3.37 14.88 23.82
C GLU A 321 3.46 14.48 22.34
N PHE A 322 2.47 13.72 21.83
CA PHE A 322 2.39 13.25 20.44
C PHE A 322 1.37 14.05 19.62
N ASP A 323 1.25 15.34 19.93
CA ASP A 323 0.45 16.30 19.17
C ASP A 323 1.32 16.97 18.09
N TYR A 324 1.51 16.28 16.97
CA TYR A 324 2.28 16.77 15.83
C TYR A 324 1.41 16.89 14.57
N PRO A 325 0.39 17.77 14.57
CA PRO A 325 -0.53 17.90 13.45
C PRO A 325 0.16 18.52 12.23
N GLN A 326 -0.24 18.08 11.04
CA GLN A 326 0.13 18.77 9.80
C GLN A 326 -0.66 20.09 9.70
N PRO A 327 -0.08 21.17 9.14
CA PRO A 327 -0.80 22.41 8.89
C PRO A 327 -2.08 22.16 8.06
N ASN A 328 -3.23 22.61 8.55
CA ASN A 328 -4.55 22.34 7.96
C ASN A 328 -4.85 20.84 7.74
N GLY A 329 -4.23 19.98 8.55
CA GLY A 329 -4.37 18.52 8.45
C GLY A 329 -5.81 18.06 8.60
N PHE A 330 -6.25 17.22 7.67
CA PHE A 330 -7.54 16.57 7.71
C PHE A 330 -7.53 15.39 8.69
N TYR A 331 -8.52 15.33 9.59
CA TYR A 331 -8.79 14.17 10.43
C TYR A 331 -10.18 13.63 10.11
N TYR A 332 -10.29 12.33 9.93
CA TYR A 332 -11.53 11.65 9.57
C TYR A 332 -12.55 11.68 10.70
N TYR A 333 -12.09 11.70 11.96
CA TYR A 333 -12.93 11.81 13.14
C TYR A 333 -12.74 13.16 13.85
N GLU A 334 -13.78 13.60 14.53
CA GLU A 334 -13.73 14.78 15.39
C GLU A 334 -12.74 14.55 16.55
N LYS A 335 -12.14 15.64 17.04
CA LYS A 335 -11.24 15.58 18.20
C LYS A 335 -12.06 15.41 19.47
N ASP A 336 -11.63 14.51 20.33
CA ASP A 336 -12.13 14.48 21.70
C ASP A 336 -11.26 15.40 22.56
N GLU A 337 -11.81 16.54 22.99
CA GLU A 337 -11.06 17.52 23.79
C GLU A 337 -10.69 17.01 25.19
N LYS A 338 -11.37 15.97 25.71
CA LYS A 338 -11.04 15.40 27.02
C LYS A 338 -9.80 14.53 26.96
N THR A 339 -9.69 13.73 25.91
CA THR A 339 -8.62 12.72 25.76
C THR A 339 -7.48 13.19 24.87
N GLY A 340 -7.70 14.21 24.05
CA GLY A 340 -6.77 14.62 22.99
C GLY A 340 -6.77 13.69 21.77
N LEU A 341 -7.58 12.62 21.78
CA LEU A 341 -7.66 11.62 20.72
C LEU A 341 -8.83 11.91 19.76
N ASN A 342 -9.43 10.86 19.20
CA ASN A 342 -10.56 10.97 18.28
C ASN A 342 -11.84 10.48 18.96
N THR A 343 -12.96 11.10 18.64
CA THR A 343 -14.28 10.56 18.93
C THR A 343 -14.59 9.37 18.00
N THR A 344 -15.81 8.83 18.07
CA THR A 344 -16.35 7.88 17.09
C THR A 344 -17.10 8.57 15.94
N THR A 345 -17.25 9.91 15.98
CA THR A 345 -18.05 10.68 15.02
C THR A 345 -17.17 11.12 13.86
N PRO A 346 -17.48 10.70 12.61
CA PRO A 346 -16.75 11.19 11.45
C PRO A 346 -16.98 12.69 11.23
N THR A 347 -15.92 13.41 10.90
CA THR A 347 -15.97 14.82 10.53
C THR A 347 -16.88 15.03 9.32
N ASN A 348 -17.69 16.09 9.33
CA ASN A 348 -18.49 16.47 8.18
C ASN A 348 -17.61 16.83 6.97
N ARG A 349 -17.70 16.05 5.89
CA ARG A 349 -16.93 16.23 4.64
C ARG A 349 -17.68 17.05 3.58
N LYS A 350 -18.97 17.34 3.78
CA LYS A 350 -19.80 18.07 2.81
C LYS A 350 -19.32 19.51 2.66
N GLY A 351 -19.17 19.97 1.41
CA GLY A 351 -18.75 21.35 1.11
C GLY A 351 -17.26 21.64 1.29
N ARG A 352 -16.45 20.66 1.75
CA ARG A 352 -14.99 20.82 1.80
C ARG A 352 -14.41 20.96 0.39
N PRO A 353 -13.36 21.81 0.20
CA PRO A 353 -12.70 21.98 -1.09
C PRO A 353 -12.22 20.66 -1.72
N LEU A 354 -12.09 20.67 -3.04
CA LEU A 354 -11.51 19.55 -3.79
C LEU A 354 -9.99 19.68 -3.86
N ASP A 355 -9.28 18.58 -3.66
CA ASP A 355 -7.81 18.55 -3.66
C ASP A 355 -7.20 18.59 -5.08
N ALA A 356 -8.06 18.49 -6.09
CA ALA A 356 -7.73 18.62 -7.51
C ALA A 356 -8.92 19.19 -8.30
N PRO A 357 -8.68 19.95 -9.38
CA PRO A 357 -9.73 20.47 -10.23
C PRO A 357 -10.46 19.35 -10.99
N VAL A 358 -11.75 19.58 -11.28
CA VAL A 358 -12.55 18.69 -12.12
C VAL A 358 -12.47 19.19 -13.57
N GLU A 359 -11.76 18.44 -14.41
CA GLU A 359 -11.49 18.87 -15.78
C GLU A 359 -12.70 18.69 -16.70
N PHE A 360 -12.79 19.50 -17.76
CA PHE A 360 -13.84 19.38 -18.78
C PHE A 360 -13.88 17.98 -19.42
N THR A 361 -12.71 17.36 -19.61
CA THR A 361 -12.58 16.00 -20.15
C THR A 361 -13.37 14.98 -19.32
N TYR A 362 -13.44 15.14 -17.99
CA TYR A 362 -14.26 14.27 -17.14
C TYR A 362 -15.76 14.45 -17.41
N ARG A 363 -16.22 15.70 -17.54
CA ARG A 363 -17.63 16.00 -17.85
C ARG A 363 -18.04 15.42 -19.20
N LEU A 364 -17.21 15.62 -20.23
CA LEU A 364 -17.40 15.02 -21.54
C LEU A 364 -17.40 13.49 -21.47
N SER A 365 -16.45 12.89 -20.76
CA SER A 365 -16.36 11.43 -20.62
C SER A 365 -17.57 10.83 -19.92
N LYS A 366 -18.09 11.51 -18.89
CA LYS A 366 -19.31 11.10 -18.18
C LYS A 366 -20.55 11.24 -19.07
N PHE A 367 -20.62 12.29 -19.88
CA PHE A 367 -21.69 12.42 -20.88
C PHE A 367 -21.63 11.27 -21.89
N MET A 368 -20.44 10.97 -22.44
CA MET A 368 -20.27 9.83 -23.35
C MET A 368 -20.57 8.49 -22.66
N HIS A 369 -20.20 8.32 -21.39
CA HIS A 369 -20.53 7.13 -20.60
C HIS A 369 -22.03 6.85 -20.62
N ASN A 370 -22.80 7.84 -20.19
CA ASN A 370 -24.25 7.77 -20.06
C ASN A 370 -24.97 7.69 -21.43
N LEU A 371 -24.24 7.93 -22.53
CA LEU A 371 -24.77 7.87 -23.88
C LEU A 371 -24.51 6.50 -24.54
N MET A 372 -23.33 5.91 -24.31
CA MET A 372 -22.89 4.72 -25.07
C MET A 372 -22.17 3.62 -24.27
N LEU A 373 -21.64 3.86 -23.07
CA LEU A 373 -20.76 2.90 -22.35
C LEU A 373 -21.44 2.19 -21.17
N GLU A 374 -22.76 2.21 -21.08
CA GLU A 374 -23.53 1.50 -20.06
C GLU A 374 -24.69 0.74 -20.72
N PRO A 375 -24.95 -0.54 -20.35
CA PRO A 375 -26.07 -1.30 -20.89
C PRO A 375 -27.40 -0.57 -20.72
N GLY A 376 -28.18 -0.51 -21.79
CA GLY A 376 -29.48 0.18 -21.81
C GLY A 376 -29.43 1.67 -22.17
N THR A 377 -28.25 2.25 -22.39
CA THR A 377 -28.11 3.64 -22.87
C THR A 377 -28.42 3.77 -24.38
N PRO A 378 -28.77 4.98 -24.87
CA PRO A 378 -29.29 5.15 -26.25
C PRO A 378 -28.39 4.61 -27.37
N LEU A 379 -27.07 4.71 -27.24
CA LEU A 379 -26.13 4.22 -28.25
C LEU A 379 -25.54 2.84 -27.93
N TRP A 380 -25.95 2.20 -26.83
CA TRP A 380 -25.47 0.86 -26.45
C TRP A 380 -25.68 -0.18 -27.56
N GLY A 381 -26.91 -0.29 -28.06
CA GLY A 381 -27.28 -1.23 -29.13
C GLY A 381 -26.52 -0.98 -30.44
N PRO A 382 -26.55 0.25 -30.99
CA PRO A 382 -25.77 0.63 -32.17
C PRO A 382 -24.27 0.31 -32.03
N MET A 383 -23.64 0.66 -30.91
CA MET A 383 -22.21 0.41 -30.70
C MET A 383 -21.90 -1.07 -30.59
N THR A 384 -22.77 -1.85 -29.95
CA THR A 384 -22.66 -3.31 -29.90
C THR A 384 -22.77 -3.93 -31.29
N ALA A 385 -23.68 -3.44 -32.13
CA ALA A 385 -23.83 -3.90 -33.51
C ALA A 385 -22.58 -3.59 -34.35
N VAL A 386 -22.03 -2.38 -34.22
CA VAL A 386 -20.76 -1.98 -34.86
C VAL A 386 -19.63 -2.89 -34.40
N ALA A 387 -19.50 -3.14 -33.09
CA ALA A 387 -18.45 -3.99 -32.55
C ALA A 387 -18.52 -5.41 -33.15
N LYS A 388 -19.71 -6.02 -33.21
CA LYS A 388 -19.91 -7.35 -33.82
C LYS A 388 -19.62 -7.39 -35.31
N ALA A 389 -19.94 -6.33 -36.05
CA ALA A 389 -19.68 -6.23 -37.48
C ALA A 389 -18.19 -6.05 -37.81
N VAL A 390 -17.45 -5.35 -36.94
CA VAL A 390 -16.01 -5.08 -37.12
C VAL A 390 -15.15 -6.26 -36.68
N ASP A 391 -15.58 -7.00 -35.65
CA ASP A 391 -14.82 -8.09 -35.03
C ASP A 391 -14.34 -9.18 -36.01
N GLY A 392 -13.03 -9.42 -36.03
CA GLY A 392 -12.38 -10.41 -36.88
C GLY A 392 -12.37 -10.04 -38.37
N THR A 393 -12.67 -8.80 -38.73
CA THR A 393 -12.63 -8.31 -40.12
C THR A 393 -11.39 -7.46 -40.38
N SER A 394 -11.12 -7.16 -41.66
CA SER A 394 -10.04 -6.23 -42.05
C SER A 394 -10.22 -4.80 -41.50
N MET A 395 -11.43 -4.44 -41.05
CA MET A 395 -11.75 -3.12 -40.50
C MET A 395 -11.34 -2.95 -39.04
N GLU A 396 -11.07 -4.05 -38.32
CA GLU A 396 -10.71 -4.05 -36.90
C GLU A 396 -9.49 -3.16 -36.62
N LYS A 397 -8.44 -3.27 -37.44
CA LYS A 397 -7.23 -2.45 -37.32
C LYS A 397 -7.50 -0.96 -37.48
N LYS A 398 -8.45 -0.57 -38.35
CA LYS A 398 -8.82 0.84 -38.54
C LYS A 398 -9.62 1.36 -37.36
N TYR A 399 -10.56 0.55 -36.86
CA TYR A 399 -11.35 0.86 -35.67
C TYR A 399 -10.47 1.05 -34.44
N HIS A 400 -9.54 0.12 -34.19
CA HIS A 400 -8.57 0.22 -33.10
C HIS A 400 -7.71 1.48 -33.21
N LYS A 401 -7.14 1.78 -34.38
CA LYS A 401 -6.34 3.01 -34.59
C LYS A 401 -7.14 4.28 -34.28
N PHE A 402 -8.42 4.32 -34.69
CA PHE A 402 -9.30 5.45 -34.42
C PHE A 402 -9.59 5.60 -32.92
N GLU A 403 -9.98 4.52 -32.23
CA GLU A 403 -10.15 4.51 -30.78
C GLU A 403 -8.87 4.97 -30.07
N HIS A 404 -7.74 4.38 -30.44
CA HIS A 404 -6.46 4.66 -29.80
C HIS A 404 -6.08 6.13 -29.95
N MET A 405 -6.26 6.71 -31.15
CA MET A 405 -6.02 8.14 -31.39
C MET A 405 -6.87 9.02 -30.45
N ILE A 406 -8.17 8.73 -30.32
CA ILE A 406 -9.06 9.45 -29.40
C ILE A 406 -8.58 9.31 -27.96
N LYS A 407 -8.26 8.09 -27.53
CA LYS A 407 -7.87 7.81 -26.14
C LYS A 407 -6.49 8.35 -25.79
N VAL A 408 -5.56 8.44 -26.75
CA VAL A 408 -4.28 9.16 -26.55
C VAL A 408 -4.55 10.64 -26.32
N GLY A 409 -5.34 11.27 -27.19
CA GLY A 409 -5.66 12.70 -27.07
C GLY A 409 -6.37 13.07 -25.76
N LEU A 410 -7.27 12.22 -25.28
CA LEU A 410 -8.06 12.51 -24.07
C LEU A 410 -7.43 12.03 -22.75
N PHE A 411 -6.70 10.90 -22.79
CA PHE A 411 -6.29 10.18 -21.56
C PHE A 411 -4.82 9.73 -21.54
N ASP A 412 -4.02 10.04 -22.56
CA ASP A 412 -2.65 9.54 -22.75
C ASP A 412 -2.58 8.00 -22.75
N CYS A 413 -3.52 7.34 -23.45
CA CYS A 413 -3.66 5.88 -23.49
C CYS A 413 -2.36 5.13 -23.84
N LYS A 414 -2.13 3.98 -23.18
CA LYS A 414 -0.97 3.08 -23.43
C LYS A 414 -1.35 1.75 -24.09
N ASP A 415 -2.55 1.64 -24.64
CA ASP A 415 -3.01 0.49 -25.42
C ASP A 415 -3.03 -0.87 -24.69
N CYS A 416 -3.36 -0.90 -23.39
CA CYS A 416 -3.44 -2.17 -22.66
C CYS A 416 -4.61 -3.07 -23.10
N GLY A 417 -5.61 -2.53 -23.81
CA GLY A 417 -6.80 -3.27 -24.26
C GLY A 417 -7.81 -3.67 -23.18
N ASP A 418 -7.42 -3.65 -21.90
CA ASP A 418 -8.25 -3.93 -20.72
C ASP A 418 -8.48 -2.62 -19.93
N CYS A 419 -9.50 -1.84 -20.32
CA CYS A 419 -9.58 -0.42 -20.00
C CYS A 419 -10.20 -0.12 -18.62
N ALA A 420 -9.42 0.43 -17.68
CA ALA A 420 -9.87 0.78 -16.33
C ALA A 420 -10.40 2.23 -16.16
N LEU A 421 -10.73 2.92 -17.26
CA LEU A 421 -11.15 4.33 -17.18
C LEU A 421 -12.43 4.51 -16.36
N MET A 422 -13.42 3.63 -16.55
CA MET A 422 -14.71 3.74 -15.86
C MET A 422 -14.57 3.57 -14.34
N ASP A 423 -13.67 2.69 -13.92
CA ASP A 423 -13.45 2.38 -12.51
C ASP A 423 -12.70 3.46 -11.75
N VAL A 424 -11.85 4.22 -12.45
CA VAL A 424 -10.99 5.27 -11.85
C VAL A 424 -11.43 6.66 -12.31
N ALA A 425 -12.74 6.84 -12.46
CA ALA A 425 -13.38 8.12 -12.78
C ALA A 425 -12.74 8.84 -13.99
N TYR A 426 -12.48 8.10 -15.05
CA TYR A 426 -11.84 8.52 -16.29
C TYR A 426 -10.42 9.08 -16.13
N VAL A 427 -9.70 8.65 -15.09
CA VAL A 427 -8.26 8.84 -14.95
C VAL A 427 -7.61 7.50 -15.29
N CYS A 428 -6.86 7.42 -16.39
CA CYS A 428 -6.23 6.15 -16.78
C CYS A 428 -5.13 5.78 -15.77
N PRO A 429 -5.26 4.67 -15.01
CA PRO A 429 -4.23 4.28 -14.04
C PRO A 429 -2.94 3.81 -14.72
N MET A 430 -3.02 3.31 -15.97
CA MET A 430 -1.86 2.80 -16.72
C MET A 430 -1.01 3.89 -17.37
N SER A 431 -1.52 5.11 -17.50
CA SER A 431 -0.77 6.23 -18.09
C SER A 431 -0.52 7.38 -17.11
N GLN A 432 -1.48 7.65 -16.23
CA GLN A 432 -1.46 8.84 -15.38
C GLN A 432 -0.95 8.54 -13.97
N CYS A 433 -0.84 7.26 -13.59
CA CYS A 433 -0.11 6.84 -12.39
C CYS A 433 1.25 6.24 -12.81
N PRO A 434 2.39 6.80 -12.39
CA PRO A 434 3.70 6.22 -12.72
C PRO A 434 3.94 4.84 -12.10
N LYS A 435 3.09 4.44 -11.13
CA LYS A 435 3.12 3.14 -10.46
C LYS A 435 2.01 2.18 -10.93
N ASN A 436 1.31 2.50 -12.01
CA ASN A 436 0.24 1.66 -12.60
C ASN A 436 -0.80 1.14 -11.60
N GLN A 437 -1.10 1.89 -10.53
CA GLN A 437 -1.96 1.39 -9.44
C GLN A 437 -3.43 1.37 -9.89
N ARG A 438 -4.04 0.18 -9.99
CA ARG A 438 -5.46 0.00 -10.32
C ARG A 438 -6.36 -0.01 -9.08
N ASN A 439 -5.85 -0.35 -7.89
CA ASN A 439 -6.68 -0.48 -6.69
C ASN A 439 -6.38 0.53 -5.57
N GLY A 440 -6.22 1.81 -5.91
CA GLY A 440 -6.07 2.89 -4.93
C GLY A 440 -4.66 3.48 -4.87
N ALA A 441 -4.55 4.65 -4.25
CA ALA A 441 -3.31 5.42 -4.16
C ALA A 441 -2.18 4.62 -3.49
N CYS A 442 -0.93 4.86 -3.90
CA CYS A 442 0.22 4.47 -3.08
C CYS A 442 0.30 5.34 -1.82
N GLY A 443 1.15 4.98 -0.86
CA GLY A 443 1.34 5.74 0.37
C GLY A 443 2.14 7.05 0.21
N GLY A 444 2.74 7.34 -0.95
CA GLY A 444 3.68 8.45 -1.08
C GLY A 444 3.13 9.80 -1.54
N SER A 445 1.82 9.91 -1.86
CA SER A 445 1.26 11.23 -2.16
C SER A 445 1.41 12.19 -0.99
N PHE A 446 1.59 13.48 -1.32
CA PHE A 446 1.75 14.55 -0.34
C PHE A 446 1.08 15.82 -0.86
N GLU A 447 0.15 16.40 -0.09
CA GLU A 447 -0.65 17.58 -0.45
C GLU A 447 -1.39 17.42 -1.81
N GLY A 448 -1.87 16.20 -2.04
CA GLY A 448 -2.52 15.78 -3.28
C GLY A 448 -1.59 15.60 -4.49
N TRP A 449 -0.28 15.87 -4.37
CA TRP A 449 0.71 15.69 -5.43
C TRP A 449 1.22 14.25 -5.51
N CYS A 450 1.63 13.82 -6.71
CA CYS A 450 2.27 12.53 -6.92
C CYS A 450 3.71 12.55 -6.39
N GLU A 451 4.13 11.49 -5.67
CA GLU A 451 5.51 11.37 -5.15
C GLU A 451 6.60 11.45 -6.24
N VAL A 452 6.28 10.98 -7.45
CA VAL A 452 7.24 10.95 -8.57
C VAL A 452 7.33 12.30 -9.28
N TYR A 453 6.27 13.09 -9.19
CA TYR A 453 6.14 14.38 -9.88
C TYR A 453 5.63 15.48 -8.93
N PRO A 454 6.35 15.75 -7.83
CA PRO A 454 5.95 16.74 -6.83
C PRO A 454 5.81 18.12 -7.49
N GLY A 455 4.72 18.84 -7.19
CA GLY A 455 4.41 20.15 -7.77
C GLY A 455 4.11 20.17 -9.27
N LYS A 456 4.21 19.03 -9.97
CA LYS A 456 4.04 18.94 -11.44
C LYS A 456 2.80 18.16 -11.86
N LYS A 457 2.48 17.06 -11.18
CA LYS A 457 1.28 16.25 -11.46
C LYS A 457 0.55 15.90 -10.17
N LYS A 458 -0.74 16.23 -10.11
CA LYS A 458 -1.63 15.73 -9.04
C LYS A 458 -1.74 14.22 -9.11
N CYS A 459 -1.84 13.56 -7.96
CA CYS A 459 -1.99 12.11 -7.87
C CYS A 459 -3.23 11.67 -8.67
N ALA A 460 -3.08 10.63 -9.50
CA ALA A 460 -4.17 10.09 -10.32
C ALA A 460 -5.42 9.75 -9.49
N TRP A 461 -5.21 9.15 -8.32
CA TRP A 461 -6.29 8.78 -7.41
C TRP A 461 -6.91 9.98 -6.69
N VAL A 462 -6.13 11.02 -6.36
CA VAL A 462 -6.67 12.28 -5.82
C VAL A 462 -7.56 12.97 -6.84
N ARG A 463 -7.18 12.96 -8.12
CA ARG A 463 -8.03 13.45 -9.22
C ARG A 463 -9.31 12.64 -9.36
N ALA A 464 -9.21 11.31 -9.33
CA ALA A 464 -10.38 10.44 -9.38
C ALA A 464 -11.34 10.69 -8.20
N TYR A 465 -10.80 10.83 -6.99
CA TYR A 465 -11.56 11.18 -5.79
C TYR A 465 -12.28 12.52 -5.95
N SER A 466 -11.56 13.59 -6.34
CA SER A 466 -12.14 14.92 -6.54
C SER A 466 -13.26 14.94 -7.59
N ARG A 467 -13.09 14.19 -8.70
CA ARG A 467 -14.12 14.04 -9.74
C ARG A 467 -15.41 13.42 -9.20
N LEU A 468 -15.29 12.36 -8.40
CA LEU A 468 -16.44 11.66 -7.83
C LEU A 468 -17.08 12.45 -6.68
N LYS A 469 -16.27 13.05 -5.80
CA LYS A 469 -16.72 13.89 -4.69
C LYS A 469 -17.53 15.09 -5.17
N ASN A 470 -17.18 15.68 -6.32
CA ASN A 470 -17.97 16.74 -6.95
C ASN A 470 -19.43 16.33 -7.26
N SER A 471 -19.73 15.03 -7.27
CA SER A 471 -21.09 14.50 -7.39
C SER A 471 -21.54 13.64 -6.21
N GLY A 472 -20.80 13.65 -5.08
CA GLY A 472 -21.08 12.83 -3.89
C GLY A 472 -20.98 11.32 -4.12
N LYS A 473 -20.10 10.88 -5.03
CA LYS A 473 -19.94 9.45 -5.42
C LYS A 473 -18.56 8.87 -5.05
N GLU A 474 -17.78 9.53 -4.21
CA GLU A 474 -16.40 9.14 -3.93
C GLU A 474 -16.26 7.75 -3.30
N GLU A 475 -17.28 7.27 -2.59
CA GLU A 475 -17.30 5.92 -2.00
C GLU A 475 -17.21 4.81 -3.04
N GLN A 476 -17.53 5.07 -4.32
CA GLN A 476 -17.37 4.11 -5.40
C GLN A 476 -15.94 3.58 -5.50
N LEU A 477 -14.92 4.40 -5.17
CA LEU A 477 -13.51 3.98 -5.20
C LEU A 477 -13.18 2.90 -4.17
N SER A 478 -14.05 2.66 -3.18
CA SER A 478 -13.87 1.64 -2.14
C SER A 478 -14.46 0.28 -2.49
N LYS A 479 -15.36 0.19 -3.47
CA LYS A 479 -16.28 -0.96 -3.60
C LYS A 479 -15.68 -2.18 -4.28
N GLU A 480 -14.98 -2.00 -5.40
CA GLU A 480 -14.56 -3.12 -6.24
C GLU A 480 -13.06 -3.18 -6.40
N ILE A 481 -12.54 -4.40 -6.38
CA ILE A 481 -11.16 -4.71 -6.75
C ILE A 481 -11.13 -4.88 -8.27
N ILE A 482 -10.45 -3.96 -8.95
CA ILE A 482 -10.18 -4.03 -10.38
C ILE A 482 -9.10 -5.11 -10.58
N PRO A 483 -9.27 -6.09 -11.48
CA PRO A 483 -8.26 -7.13 -11.69
C PRO A 483 -6.97 -6.57 -12.34
N PRO A 484 -5.88 -7.37 -12.40
CA PRO A 484 -4.69 -7.03 -13.18
C PRO A 484 -5.04 -6.79 -14.65
N ALA A 485 -4.27 -5.95 -15.33
CA ALA A 485 -4.47 -5.76 -16.77
C ALA A 485 -4.26 -7.09 -17.49
N ASN A 486 -5.23 -7.48 -18.33
CA ASN A 486 -5.06 -8.62 -19.21
C ASN A 486 -4.22 -8.20 -20.42
N TRP A 487 -2.94 -8.59 -20.42
CA TRP A 487 -2.00 -8.26 -21.48
C TRP A 487 -2.24 -9.04 -22.79
N ASP A 488 -3.10 -10.06 -22.80
CA ASP A 488 -3.55 -10.69 -24.06
C ASP A 488 -4.33 -9.71 -24.96
N PHE A 489 -4.88 -8.66 -24.35
CA PHE A 489 -5.56 -7.58 -25.06
C PHE A 489 -4.63 -6.42 -25.44
N HIS A 490 -3.34 -6.50 -25.15
CA HIS A 490 -2.40 -5.45 -25.50
C HIS A 490 -2.42 -5.16 -27.01
N GLN A 491 -2.49 -3.88 -27.37
CA GLN A 491 -2.65 -3.40 -28.75
C GLN A 491 -3.90 -3.90 -29.46
N THR A 492 -4.97 -4.15 -28.69
CA THR A 492 -6.31 -4.40 -29.22
C THR A 492 -7.28 -3.30 -28.79
N SER A 493 -8.40 -3.20 -29.49
CA SER A 493 -9.45 -2.22 -29.18
C SER A 493 -10.14 -2.54 -27.86
N SER A 494 -9.97 -1.68 -26.86
CA SER A 494 -10.68 -1.85 -25.59
C SER A 494 -12.18 -1.58 -25.70
N TRP A 495 -12.64 -0.83 -26.72
CA TRP A 495 -14.07 -0.76 -27.03
C TRP A 495 -14.61 -2.08 -27.57
N LEU A 496 -13.93 -2.73 -28.51
CA LEU A 496 -14.35 -4.06 -28.97
C LEU A 496 -14.31 -5.07 -27.81
N ASN A 497 -13.27 -5.06 -26.99
CA ASN A 497 -13.19 -5.98 -25.85
C ASN A 497 -14.32 -5.76 -24.84
N PHE A 498 -14.72 -4.51 -24.60
CA PHE A 498 -15.84 -4.17 -23.74
C PHE A 498 -17.19 -4.62 -24.32
N TYR A 499 -17.56 -4.16 -25.53
CA TYR A 499 -18.87 -4.46 -26.13
C TYR A 499 -19.06 -5.94 -26.50
N LEU A 500 -17.98 -6.70 -26.64
CA LEU A 500 -18.01 -8.12 -26.98
C LEU A 500 -17.85 -9.03 -25.75
N GLY A 501 -17.91 -8.50 -24.53
CA GLY A 501 -17.90 -9.34 -23.32
C GLY A 501 -16.53 -9.93 -22.96
N ARG A 502 -15.42 -9.34 -23.44
CA ARG A 502 -14.06 -9.92 -23.29
C ARG A 502 -13.32 -9.39 -22.07
N ASP A 503 -13.42 -8.09 -21.80
CA ASP A 503 -12.62 -7.42 -20.78
C ASP A 503 -13.25 -7.48 -19.37
N HIS A 504 -12.50 -7.01 -18.36
CA HIS A 504 -12.97 -7.04 -16.98
C HIS A 504 -14.19 -6.16 -16.74
N THR A 505 -14.31 -5.03 -17.44
CA THR A 505 -15.45 -4.13 -17.26
C THR A 505 -16.70 -4.75 -17.84
N ALA A 506 -16.60 -5.46 -18.96
CA ALA A 506 -17.72 -6.17 -19.55
C ALA A 506 -18.31 -7.21 -18.58
N LYS A 507 -17.44 -7.99 -17.91
CA LYS A 507 -17.83 -8.95 -16.87
C LYS A 507 -18.56 -8.27 -15.71
N LYS A 508 -18.07 -7.11 -15.25
CA LYS A 508 -18.70 -6.31 -14.20
C LYS A 508 -20.12 -5.87 -14.58
N PHE A 509 -20.36 -5.55 -15.84
CA PHE A 509 -21.69 -5.20 -16.35
C PHE A 509 -22.55 -6.41 -16.74
N GLY A 510 -22.08 -7.65 -16.52
CA GLY A 510 -22.81 -8.86 -16.89
C GLY A 510 -22.98 -9.04 -18.41
N ILE A 511 -22.05 -8.50 -19.20
CA ILE A 511 -22.09 -8.63 -20.66
C ILE A 511 -21.51 -9.98 -21.05
N GLU A 512 -22.35 -10.82 -21.65
CA GLU A 512 -21.95 -12.16 -22.10
C GLU A 512 -20.92 -12.10 -23.24
N PRO A 513 -19.89 -12.98 -23.24
CA PRO A 513 -18.91 -13.07 -24.32
C PRO A 513 -19.58 -13.35 -25.67
N TYR A 514 -19.30 -12.50 -26.66
CA TYR A 514 -19.75 -12.72 -28.02
C TYR A 514 -18.89 -13.80 -28.70
N VAL A 515 -19.53 -14.92 -29.07
CA VAL A 515 -18.94 -15.95 -29.91
C VAL A 515 -19.48 -15.80 -31.33
N LYS A 516 -18.62 -15.36 -32.26
CA LYS A 516 -18.96 -15.34 -33.69
C LYS A 516 -19.16 -16.78 -34.15
N LYS A 517 -20.38 -17.15 -34.56
CA LYS A 517 -20.62 -18.44 -35.23
C LYS A 517 -19.74 -18.44 -36.49
N LYS A 518 -18.81 -19.38 -36.56
CA LYS A 518 -17.92 -19.58 -37.71
C LYS A 518 -18.70 -19.97 -38.95
#